data_AF-A0A3C1GLF9-F1
#
_entry.id   AF-A0A3C1GLF9-F1
#
_cell.length_a   1.000
_cell.length_b   1.000
_cell.length_c   1.000
_cell.angle_alpha   90.00
_cell.angle_beta   90.00
_cell.angle_gamma   90.00
#
_symmetry.space_group_name_H-M   'P 1'
#
loop_
_entity.id
_entity.type
_entity.pdbx_description
1 polymer ?
#
loop_
_entity_poly.entity_id
_entity_poly.type
_entity_poly.pdbx_seq_one_letter_code
_entity_poly.pdbx_strand_id
1 'polypeptide(L)'
;MAPRLPELIKRARRLALERDRLVHELAREWTTALKGQGFSPRDLDELWAGLTEEAVRRLLKTAAGSVGVEALRREANEVIARVKERVETGLAAGG
;
A
#
# COMPACT_ATOMS: atom_id res chain seq x y z
N MET A 1 -15.10 -14.23 25.93
CA MET A 1 -15.94 -13.02 26.04
C MET A 1 -15.72 -12.20 24.77
N ALA A 2 -16.77 -11.94 23.99
CA ALA A 2 -16.62 -11.20 22.73
C ALA A 2 -16.18 -9.74 23.01
N PRO A 3 -15.27 -9.17 22.20
CA PRO A 3 -14.83 -7.79 22.38
C PRO A 3 -16.02 -6.82 22.26
N ARG A 4 -16.09 -5.84 23.16
CA ARG A 4 -17.14 -4.82 23.12
C ARG A 4 -16.92 -3.88 21.94
N LEU A 5 -18.00 -3.38 21.34
CA LEU A 5 -17.96 -2.48 20.18
C LEU A 5 -16.98 -1.29 20.34
N PRO A 6 -16.87 -0.60 21.49
CA PRO A 6 -15.91 0.49 21.65
C PRO A 6 -14.44 0.06 21.50
N GLU A 7 -14.09 -1.15 21.95
CA GLU A 7 -12.73 -1.68 21.84
C GLU A 7 -12.39 -2.07 20.40
N LEU A 8 -13.38 -2.59 19.65
CA LEU A 8 -13.24 -2.82 18.20
C LEU A 8 -12.99 -1.51 17.45
N ILE A 9 -13.74 -0.44 17.79
CA ILE A 9 -13.56 0.88 17.17
C ILE A 9 -12.16 1.44 17.47
N LYS A 10 -11.70 1.37 18.73
CA LYS A 10 -10.35 1.81 19.10
C LYS A 10 -9.27 1.03 18.34
N ARG A 11 -9.43 -0.29 18.24
CA ARG A 11 -8.50 -1.15 17.50
C ARG A 11 -8.47 -0.80 16.02
N ALA A 12 -9.63 -0.61 15.38
CA ALA A 12 -9.72 -0.24 13.97
C ALA A 12 -9.02 1.11 13.71
N ARG A 13 -9.23 2.10 14.57
CA ARG A 13 -8.52 3.41 14.48
C ARG A 13 -7.01 3.25 14.61
N ARG A 14 -6.53 2.45 15.56
CA ARG A 14 -5.10 2.20 15.74
C ARG A 14 -4.49 1.54 14.50
N LEU A 15 -5.15 0.52 13.96
CA LEU A 15 -4.69 -0.17 12.74
C LEU A 15 -4.68 0.77 11.53
N ALA A 16 -5.67 1.67 11.41
CA ALA A 16 -5.68 2.66 10.34
C ALA A 16 -4.49 3.63 10.45
N LEU A 17 -4.17 4.12 11.65
CA LEU A 17 -3.01 4.98 11.89
C LEU A 17 -1.69 4.25 11.59
N GLU A 18 -1.58 2.99 11.99
CA GLU A 18 -0.42 2.15 11.72
C GLU A 18 -0.23 1.92 10.21
N ARG A 19 -1.31 1.61 9.47
CA ARG A 19 -1.27 1.52 8.01
C ARG A 19 -0.78 2.83 7.38
N ASP A 20 -1.33 3.95 7.82
CA ASP A 20 -0.98 5.25 7.23
C ASP A 20 0.49 5.62 7.53
N ARG A 21 1.01 5.24 8.70
CA ARG A 21 2.44 5.35 9.03
C ARG A 21 3.31 4.47 8.13
N LEU A 22 2.95 3.20 7.96
CA LEU A 22 3.68 2.27 7.09
C LEU A 22 3.72 2.76 5.64
N VAL A 23 2.58 3.26 5.13
CA VAL A 23 2.51 3.88 3.79
C VAL A 23 3.47 5.06 3.66
N HIS A 24 3.58 5.90 4.69
CA HIS A 24 4.49 7.05 4.68
C HIS A 24 5.96 6.64 4.70
N GLU A 25 6.33 5.69 5.59
CA GLU A 25 7.70 5.17 5.68
C GLU A 25 8.12 4.52 4.35
N LEU A 26 7.27 3.64 3.79
CA LEU A 26 7.51 3.02 2.49
C LEU A 26 7.66 4.06 1.37
N ALA A 27 6.77 5.05 1.31
CA ALA A 27 6.85 6.09 0.27
C ALA A 27 8.17 6.87 0.35
N ARG A 28 8.69 7.15 1.56
CA ARG A 28 9.98 7.80 1.75
C ARG A 28 11.14 6.95 1.24
N GLU A 29 11.13 5.66 1.56
CA GLU A 29 12.15 4.71 1.10
C GLU A 29 12.14 4.58 -0.43
N TRP A 30 10.95 4.39 -1.03
CA TRP A 30 10.78 4.33 -2.48
C TRP A 30 11.22 5.61 -3.18
N THR A 31 10.83 6.79 -2.66
CA THR A 31 11.25 8.07 -3.23
C THR A 31 12.77 8.18 -3.24
N THR A 32 13.42 7.80 -2.13
CA THR A 32 14.89 7.85 -2.02
C THR A 32 15.55 6.89 -3.00
N ALA A 33 15.01 5.68 -3.14
CA ALA A 33 15.54 4.66 -4.05
C ALA A 33 15.37 5.06 -5.53
N LEU A 34 14.23 5.63 -5.90
CA LEU A 34 13.91 5.97 -7.30
C LEU A 34 14.48 7.33 -7.74
N LYS A 35 14.82 8.21 -6.80
CA LYS A 35 15.36 9.53 -7.11
C LYS A 35 16.63 9.43 -7.96
N GLY A 36 16.66 10.17 -9.06
CA GLY A 36 17.82 10.22 -9.96
C GLY A 36 17.96 9.01 -10.90
N GLN A 37 17.03 8.04 -10.88
CA GLN A 37 17.07 6.89 -11.79
C GLN A 37 16.47 7.16 -13.18
N GLY A 38 15.83 8.31 -13.39
CA GLY A 38 15.33 8.72 -14.71
C GLY A 38 14.10 7.95 -15.21
N PHE A 39 13.33 7.33 -14.31
CA PHE A 39 12.07 6.66 -14.68
C PHE A 39 11.08 7.64 -15.32
N SER A 40 10.51 7.23 -16.44
CA SER A 40 9.35 7.91 -17.01
C SER A 40 8.09 7.60 -16.19
N PRO A 41 7.03 8.42 -16.30
CA PRO A 41 5.74 8.12 -15.67
C PRO A 41 5.20 6.73 -16.05
N ARG A 42 5.43 6.30 -17.30
CA ARG A 42 5.02 4.97 -17.78
C ARG A 42 5.79 3.84 -17.10
N ASP A 43 7.09 4.01 -16.90
CA ASP A 43 7.90 2.99 -16.22
C ASP A 43 7.45 2.81 -14.76
N LEU A 44 7.06 3.92 -14.11
CA LEU A 44 6.47 3.87 -12.77
C LEU A 44 5.12 3.16 -12.78
N ASP A 45 4.24 3.45 -13.75
CA ASP A 45 2.95 2.75 -13.88
C ASP A 45 3.13 1.23 -14.02
N GLU A 46 4.06 0.79 -14.87
CA GLU A 46 4.36 -0.64 -15.08
C GLU A 46 4.94 -1.28 -13.81
N LEU A 47 5.84 -0.57 -13.10
CA LEU A 47 6.38 -1.00 -11.81
C LEU A 47 5.27 -1.21 -10.76
N TRP A 48 4.38 -0.22 -10.58
CA TRP A 48 3.30 -0.29 -9.58
C TRP A 48 2.29 -1.40 -9.90
N ALA A 49 1.99 -1.61 -11.18
CA ALA A 49 1.13 -2.71 -11.63
C ALA A 49 1.73 -4.08 -11.28
N GLY A 50 3.03 -4.27 -11.53
CA GLY A 50 3.74 -5.51 -11.19
C GLY A 50 3.76 -5.79 -9.69
N LEU A 51 4.02 -4.77 -8.86
CA LEU A 51 4.00 -4.88 -7.39
C LEU A 51 2.61 -5.24 -6.87
N THR A 52 1.56 -4.66 -7.45
CA THR A 52 0.17 -4.97 -7.10
C THR A 52 -0.16 -6.44 -7.35
N GLU A 53 0.11 -6.94 -8.56
CA GLU A 53 -0.21 -8.33 -8.89
C GLU A 53 0.56 -9.32 -8.03
N GLU A 54 1.83 -9.05 -7.72
CA GLU A 54 2.62 -9.89 -6.83
C GLU A 54 2.11 -9.82 -5.38
N ALA A 55 1.73 -8.64 -4.88
CA ALA A 55 1.13 -8.48 -3.56
C ALA A 55 -0.19 -9.28 -3.44
N VAL A 56 -1.08 -9.15 -4.42
CA VAL A 56 -2.34 -9.90 -4.48
C VAL A 56 -2.06 -11.40 -4.51
N ARG A 57 -1.12 -11.86 -5.35
CA ARG A 57 -0.72 -13.28 -5.42
C ARG A 57 -0.23 -13.81 -4.08
N ARG A 58 0.58 -13.04 -3.34
CA ARG A 58 1.08 -13.43 -2.00
C ARG A 58 -0.03 -13.42 -0.95
N LEU A 59 -0.91 -12.43 -0.98
CA LEU A 59 -2.05 -12.34 -0.08
C LEU A 59 -3.00 -13.52 -0.29
N LEU A 60 -3.27 -13.92 -1.53
CA LEU A 60 -4.07 -15.09 -1.86
C LEU A 60 -3.48 -16.40 -1.33
N LYS A 61 -2.15 -16.54 -1.36
CA LYS A 61 -1.47 -17.71 -0.79
C LYS A 61 -1.58 -17.77 0.75
N THR A 62 -1.68 -16.61 1.38
CA THR A 62 -1.66 -16.48 2.85
C THR A 62 -3.08 -16.43 3.45
N ALA A 63 -4.05 -15.89 2.71
CA ALA A 63 -5.43 -15.78 3.13
C ALA A 63 -6.08 -17.16 3.07
N ALA A 64 -6.22 -17.79 4.24
CA ALA A 64 -6.94 -19.05 4.42
C ALA A 64 -8.45 -18.84 4.11
N GLY A 65 -8.80 -18.84 2.82
CA GLY A 65 -10.14 -19.04 2.26
C GLY A 65 -11.26 -18.05 2.63
N SER A 66 -11.05 -17.13 3.57
CA SER A 66 -12.13 -16.32 4.17
C SER A 66 -12.31 -14.93 3.54
N VAL A 67 -11.32 -14.44 2.79
CA VAL A 67 -11.38 -13.14 2.13
C VAL A 67 -11.50 -13.34 0.63
N GLY A 68 -12.53 -12.77 0.01
CA GLY A 68 -12.75 -12.83 -1.43
C GLY A 68 -11.59 -12.19 -2.20
N VAL A 69 -11.20 -12.79 -3.33
CA VAL A 69 -10.09 -12.32 -4.18
C VAL A 69 -10.24 -10.85 -4.55
N GLU A 70 -11.45 -10.42 -4.90
CA GLU A 70 -11.76 -9.03 -5.24
C GLU A 70 -11.56 -8.05 -4.08
N ALA A 71 -11.83 -8.49 -2.84
CA ALA A 71 -11.60 -7.66 -1.66
C ALA A 71 -10.10 -7.49 -1.38
N LEU A 72 -9.31 -8.56 -1.54
CA LEU A 72 -7.85 -8.47 -1.44
C LEU A 72 -7.25 -7.61 -2.53
N ARG A 73 -7.70 -7.78 -3.77
CA ARG A 73 -7.27 -6.96 -4.92
C ARG A 73 -7.59 -5.48 -4.69
N ARG A 74 -8.78 -5.18 -4.17
CA ARG A 74 -9.16 -3.81 -3.81
C ARG A 74 -8.25 -3.21 -2.72
N GLU A 75 -8.05 -3.93 -1.61
CA GLU A 75 -7.20 -3.44 -0.52
C GLU A 75 -5.75 -3.23 -0.98
N ALA A 76 -5.18 -4.18 -1.73
CA ALA A 76 -3.83 -4.07 -2.27
C ALA A 76 -3.69 -2.85 -3.19
N ASN A 77 -4.67 -2.65 -4.09
CA ASN A 77 -4.73 -1.47 -4.97
C ASN A 77 -4.81 -0.17 -4.17
N GLU A 78 -5.66 -0.10 -3.15
CA GLU A 78 -5.81 1.11 -2.33
C GLU A 78 -4.52 1.46 -1.57
N VAL A 79 -3.84 0.48 -0.99
CA VAL A 79 -2.57 0.69 -0.28
C VAL A 79 -1.48 1.15 -1.25
N ILE A 80 -1.33 0.46 -2.38
CA ILE A 80 -0.29 0.76 -3.37
C ILE A 80 -0.55 2.12 -4.03
N ALA A 81 -1.80 2.47 -4.35
CA ALA A 81 -2.14 3.77 -4.89
C ALA A 81 -1.72 4.92 -3.95
N ARG A 82 -1.92 4.76 -2.63
CA ARG A 82 -1.49 5.76 -1.64
C ARG A 82 0.03 5.89 -1.50
N VAL A 83 0.76 4.79 -1.70
CA VAL A 83 2.23 4.80 -1.75
C VAL A 83 2.67 5.51 -3.03
N LYS A 84 2.14 5.10 -4.18
CA LYS A 84 2.41 5.70 -5.50
C LYS A 84 2.24 7.21 -5.47
N GLU A 85 1.08 7.70 -5.04
CA GLU A 85 0.77 9.14 -4.97
C GLU A 85 1.83 9.92 -4.18
N ARG A 86 2.25 9.38 -3.03
CA ARG A 86 3.28 10.00 -2.18
C ARG A 86 4.66 9.98 -2.82
N VAL A 87 5.02 8.87 -3.46
CA VAL A 87 6.30 8.73 -4.16
C VAL A 87 6.38 9.70 -5.31
N GLU A 88 5.36 9.77 -6.15
CA GLU A 88 5.31 10.69 -7.30
C GLU A 88 5.34 12.16 -6.85
N THR A 89 4.62 12.50 -5.77
CA THR A 89 4.71 13.83 -5.15
C THR A 89 6.12 14.13 -4.66
N GLY A 90 6.78 13.16 -4.00
CA GLY A 90 8.15 13.31 -3.49
C GLY A 90 9.19 13.44 -4.60
N LEU A 91 9.01 12.72 -5.72
CA LEU A 91 9.86 12.81 -6.90
C LEU A 91 9.69 14.16 -7.60
N ALA A 92 8.44 14.65 -7.74
CA ALA A 92 8.15 15.95 -8.34
C ALA A 92 8.67 17.13 -7.50
N ALA A 93 8.65 17.03 -6.17
CA ALA A 93 9.15 18.07 -5.28
C ALA A 93 10.69 18.09 -5.15
N GLY A 94 11.37 17.01 -5.56
CA GLY A 94 12.82 16.84 -5.43
C GLY A 94 13.60 16.92 -6.74
N GLY A 95 12.93 17.25 -7.84
CA GLY A 95 13.49 17.50 -9.17
C GLY A 95 13.80 18.98 -9.43
#